data_AF-A0A2M6ZTV2-F1
#
_entry.id   AF-A0A2M6ZTV2-F1
#
_cell.length_a   1.000
_cell.length_b   1.000
_cell.length_c   1.000
_cell.angle_alpha   90.00
_cell.angle_beta   90.00
_cell.angle_gamma   90.00
#
_symmetry.space_group_name_H-M   'P 1'
#
loop_
_entity.id
_entity.type
_entity.pdbx_description
1 polymer ?
#
loop_
_entity_poly.entity_id
_entity_poly.type
_entity_poly.pdbx_seq_one_letter_code
_entity_poly.pdbx_strand_id
1 'polypeptide(L)'
;MDAEEVSIRATSLSVEPQGIDFGNLKPGDGANATLRVSGGPGQVIVHSDRLRVTPISFGSESTELQLTLLSGSVGELIWDDILLQGDAAELKVLVTARWEEVIGPKPEPKPMPQPEPEPVPEPIPVKPLPVEKDKERQKAKAGLSRNKIGERTFKGRACPWCGKNIRYDTNSQSWKPCGTCKGARIVVSVILCISREFYLGARELGPSVREIWGILVGKEK
;
A
#
# COMPACT_ATOMS: atom_id res chain seq x y z
N MET A 1 -58.35 -30.96 14.44
CA MET A 1 -56.90 -31.15 14.60
C MET A 1 -56.27 -30.41 13.45
N ASP A 2 -56.25 -29.09 13.60
CA ASP A 2 -55.86 -28.16 12.56
C ASP A 2 -54.34 -28.05 12.58
N ALA A 3 -53.71 -28.48 11.49
CA ALA A 3 -52.28 -28.32 11.29
C ALA A 3 -52.04 -26.83 11.00
N GLU A 4 -51.53 -26.09 11.99
CA GLU A 4 -50.96 -24.76 11.75
C GLU A 4 -49.78 -24.92 10.80
N GLU A 5 -49.98 -24.49 9.56
CA GLU A 5 -48.95 -24.38 8.55
C GLU A 5 -48.05 -23.19 8.94
N VAL A 6 -47.02 -23.46 9.74
CA VAL A 6 -45.98 -22.48 10.09
C VAL A 6 -45.23 -22.13 8.82
N SER A 7 -45.59 -21.00 8.21
CA SER A 7 -44.91 -20.42 7.06
C SER A 7 -43.46 -20.10 7.44
N ILE A 8 -42.55 -21.01 7.11
CA ILE A 8 -41.10 -20.83 7.27
C ILE A 8 -40.67 -19.80 6.23
N ARG A 9 -40.73 -18.51 6.57
CA ARG A 9 -40.12 -17.47 5.76
C ARG A 9 -38.62 -17.70 5.78
N ALA A 10 -38.02 -17.90 4.60
CA ALA A 10 -36.58 -17.99 4.47
C ALA A 10 -35.94 -16.73 5.05
N THR A 11 -35.27 -16.87 6.19
CA THR A 11 -34.59 -15.77 6.85
C THR A 11 -33.40 -15.36 5.97
N SER A 12 -33.33 -14.08 5.60
CA SER A 12 -32.20 -13.58 4.83
C SER A 12 -30.96 -13.54 5.71
N LEU A 13 -29.83 -14.00 5.18
CA LEU A 13 -28.54 -13.93 5.85
C LEU A 13 -28.14 -12.45 6.05
N SER A 14 -27.79 -12.08 7.28
CA SER A 14 -27.36 -10.72 7.65
C SER A 14 -26.16 -10.76 8.58
N VAL A 15 -25.30 -9.74 8.47
CA VAL A 15 -24.05 -9.66 9.23
C VAL A 15 -23.81 -8.26 9.78
N GLU A 16 -23.26 -8.17 11.00
CA GLU A 16 -22.88 -6.92 11.65
C GLU A 16 -21.52 -7.09 12.38
N PRO A 17 -20.48 -6.30 12.06
CA PRO A 17 -20.42 -5.28 10.99
C PRO A 17 -20.33 -5.89 9.57
N GLN A 18 -20.61 -5.09 8.54
CA GLN A 18 -20.49 -5.51 7.13
C GLN A 18 -19.05 -5.57 6.60
N GLY A 19 -18.11 -4.98 7.33
CA GLY A 19 -16.69 -4.99 7.03
C GLY A 19 -15.88 -4.76 8.30
N ILE A 20 -14.67 -5.29 8.33
CA ILE A 20 -13.77 -5.24 9.47
C ILE A 20 -12.48 -4.56 9.02
N ASP A 21 -12.17 -3.43 9.63
CA ASP A 21 -10.91 -2.74 9.45
C ASP A 21 -10.11 -2.79 10.75
N PHE A 22 -8.99 -3.50 10.72
CA PHE A 22 -8.05 -3.56 11.84
C PHE A 22 -7.08 -2.35 11.85
N GLY A 23 -7.11 -1.52 10.81
CA GLY A 23 -6.29 -0.32 10.70
C GLY A 23 -4.79 -0.63 10.56
N ASN A 24 -3.97 0.21 11.20
CA ASN A 24 -2.52 0.10 11.19
C ASN A 24 -2.01 -0.69 12.40
N LEU A 25 -1.48 -1.88 12.15
CA LEU A 25 -0.86 -2.79 13.12
C LEU A 25 0.66 -2.63 13.13
N LYS A 26 1.31 -2.93 14.25
CA LYS A 26 2.77 -3.00 14.28
C LYS A 26 3.24 -4.31 13.67
N PRO A 27 4.40 -4.35 13.00
CA PRO A 27 4.96 -5.60 12.48
C PRO A 27 5.06 -6.64 13.59
N GLY A 28 4.55 -7.85 13.34
CA GLY A 28 4.48 -8.91 14.34
C GLY A 28 3.22 -8.91 15.21
N ASP A 29 2.41 -7.84 15.20
CA ASP A 29 1.12 -7.82 15.91
C ASP A 29 0.02 -8.51 15.09
N GLY A 30 -0.85 -9.24 15.79
CA GLY A 30 -2.14 -9.70 15.29
C GLY A 30 -3.28 -8.88 15.89
N ALA A 31 -4.52 -9.16 15.47
CA ALA A 31 -5.70 -8.46 15.97
C ALA A 31 -6.92 -9.39 16.06
N ASN A 32 -7.89 -9.04 16.90
CA ASN A 32 -9.13 -9.79 17.06
C ASN A 32 -10.34 -8.88 16.83
N ALA A 33 -11.37 -9.41 16.18
CA ALA A 33 -12.65 -8.74 15.97
C ALA A 33 -13.80 -9.75 16.15
N THR A 34 -14.99 -9.26 16.46
CA THR A 34 -16.19 -10.08 16.54
C THR A 34 -17.18 -9.68 15.46
N LEU A 35 -17.88 -10.68 14.92
CA LEU A 35 -18.82 -10.55 13.82
C LEU A 35 -20.10 -11.28 14.19
N ARG A 36 -21.24 -10.59 14.20
CA ARG A 36 -22.54 -11.19 14.50
C ARG A 36 -23.24 -11.57 13.21
N VAL A 37 -23.57 -12.85 13.05
CA VAL A 37 -24.26 -13.40 11.87
C VAL A 37 -25.63 -13.92 12.29
N SER A 38 -26.65 -13.65 11.49
CA SER A 38 -28.00 -14.21 11.67
C SER A 38 -28.60 -14.58 10.31
N GLY A 39 -29.54 -15.53 10.29
CA GLY A 39 -30.31 -15.84 9.08
C GLY A 39 -30.16 -17.25 8.52
N GLY A 40 -29.89 -18.26 9.37
CA GLY A 40 -29.92 -19.66 8.96
C GLY A 40 -28.59 -20.37 9.20
N PRO A 41 -28.59 -21.71 9.17
CA PRO A 41 -27.35 -22.47 9.27
C PRO A 41 -26.45 -22.19 8.07
N GLY A 42 -25.14 -22.24 8.29
CA GLY A 42 -24.18 -22.00 7.24
C GLY A 42 -22.74 -22.21 7.68
N GLN A 43 -21.82 -21.93 6.77
CA GLN A 43 -20.38 -22.06 6.99
C GLN A 43 -19.64 -20.81 6.56
N VAL A 44 -18.49 -20.60 7.20
CA VAL A 44 -17.56 -19.51 6.94
C VAL A 44 -16.40 -20.05 6.11
N ILE A 45 -16.16 -19.45 4.96
CA ILE A 45 -15.01 -19.76 4.10
C ILE A 45 -14.06 -18.57 4.13
N VAL A 46 -12.79 -18.87 4.41
CA VAL A 46 -11.71 -17.88 4.52
C VAL A 46 -10.62 -18.27 3.52
N HIS A 47 -10.24 -17.35 2.64
CA HIS A 47 -9.21 -17.60 1.62
C HIS A 47 -7.80 -17.28 2.10
N SER A 48 -7.64 -16.27 2.95
CA SER A 48 -6.37 -15.90 3.57
C SER A 48 -5.94 -16.90 4.65
N ASP A 49 -4.68 -17.32 4.57
CA ASP A 49 -3.98 -18.11 5.60
C ASP A 49 -3.67 -17.29 6.86
N ARG A 50 -3.82 -15.96 6.80
CA ARG A 50 -3.62 -15.04 7.92
C ARG A 50 -4.87 -14.79 8.74
N LEU A 51 -6.03 -15.24 8.28
CA LEU A 51 -7.30 -15.07 8.99
C LEU A 51 -7.76 -16.41 9.57
N ARG A 52 -8.20 -16.39 10.83
CA ARG A 52 -8.85 -17.51 11.49
C ARG A 52 -10.21 -17.08 11.98
N VAL A 53 -11.22 -17.93 11.81
CA VAL A 53 -12.58 -17.68 12.29
C VAL A 53 -13.03 -18.84 13.16
N THR A 54 -13.61 -18.53 14.32
CA THR A 54 -14.15 -19.52 15.25
C THR A 54 -15.51 -19.06 15.78
N PRO A 55 -16.59 -19.84 15.66
CA PRO A 55 -16.69 -21.12 14.95
C PRO A 55 -16.68 -20.96 13.42
N ILE A 56 -16.39 -22.05 12.68
CA ILE A 56 -16.44 -22.09 11.21
C ILE A 56 -17.88 -22.30 10.70
N SER A 57 -18.77 -22.82 11.54
CA SER A 57 -20.19 -23.04 11.23
C SER A 57 -21.08 -22.23 12.16
N PHE A 58 -22.20 -21.73 11.65
CA PHE A 58 -23.23 -21.01 12.42
C PHE A 58 -24.60 -21.65 12.22
N GLY A 59 -25.52 -21.40 13.16
CA GLY A 59 -26.88 -21.94 13.14
C GLY A 59 -27.94 -20.92 12.73
N SER A 60 -29.22 -21.30 12.84
CA SER A 60 -30.35 -20.42 12.54
C SER A 60 -30.46 -19.21 13.46
N GLU A 61 -29.91 -19.31 14.68
CA GLU A 61 -29.87 -18.24 15.65
C GLU A 61 -28.70 -17.28 15.41
N SER A 62 -28.77 -16.09 16.02
CA SER A 62 -27.68 -15.13 15.98
C SER A 62 -26.42 -15.73 16.60
N THR A 63 -25.38 -15.92 15.78
CA THR A 63 -24.11 -16.51 16.19
C THR A 63 -23.01 -15.44 16.17
N GLU A 64 -22.21 -15.37 17.23
CA GLU A 64 -21.02 -14.51 17.28
C GLU A 64 -19.80 -15.28 16.79
N LEU A 65 -19.18 -14.77 15.73
CA LEU A 65 -17.95 -15.31 15.15
C LEU A 65 -16.77 -14.50 15.65
N GLN A 66 -15.75 -15.17 16.18
CA GLN A 66 -14.48 -14.57 16.55
C GLN A 66 -13.52 -14.65 15.37
N LEU A 67 -13.07 -13.49 14.91
CA LEU A 67 -12.04 -13.35 13.88
C LEU A 67 -10.71 -13.04 14.55
N THR A 68 -9.69 -13.81 14.20
CA THR A 68 -8.31 -13.61 14.61
C THR A 68 -7.45 -13.41 13.38
N LEU A 69 -6.90 -12.21 13.25
CA LEU A 69 -5.88 -11.86 12.28
C LEU A 69 -4.50 -12.19 12.84
N LEU A 70 -3.76 -13.05 12.14
CA LEU A 70 -2.39 -13.44 12.46
C LEU A 70 -1.41 -12.31 12.14
N SER A 71 -0.22 -12.40 12.71
CA SER A 71 0.81 -11.37 12.59
C SER A 71 1.37 -11.23 11.17
N GLY A 72 1.58 -9.99 10.72
CA GLY A 72 2.14 -9.64 9.42
C GLY A 72 3.51 -8.97 9.50
N SER A 73 4.14 -8.78 8.33
CA SER A 73 5.45 -8.14 8.17
C SER A 73 5.33 -6.64 7.85
N VAL A 74 6.39 -5.87 8.07
CA VAL A 74 6.41 -4.43 7.72
C VAL A 74 6.00 -4.20 6.26
N GLY A 75 5.05 -3.29 6.03
CA GLY A 75 4.57 -2.91 4.70
C GLY A 75 3.58 -3.89 4.08
N GLU A 76 3.24 -4.98 4.77
CA GLU A 76 2.22 -5.91 4.33
C GLU A 76 0.82 -5.27 4.44
N LEU A 77 -0.06 -5.64 3.50
CA LEU A 77 -1.44 -5.22 3.44
C LEU A 77 -2.29 -6.47 3.24
N ILE A 78 -3.27 -6.68 4.11
CA ILE A 78 -4.33 -7.64 3.88
C ILE A 78 -5.57 -6.89 3.38
N TRP A 79 -6.13 -7.40 2.29
CA TRP A 79 -7.39 -6.98 1.70
C TRP A 79 -8.02 -8.24 1.15
N ASP A 80 -8.88 -8.88 1.95
CA ASP A 80 -9.49 -10.16 1.61
C ASP A 80 -10.98 -10.20 2.01
N ASP A 81 -11.73 -11.11 1.39
CA ASP A 81 -13.15 -11.32 1.65
C ASP A 81 -13.36 -12.61 2.45
N ILE A 82 -14.16 -12.52 3.51
CA ILE A 82 -14.72 -13.69 4.19
C ILE A 82 -16.07 -13.99 3.57
N LEU A 83 -16.27 -15.23 3.11
CA LEU A 83 -17.53 -15.67 2.53
C LEU A 83 -18.36 -16.39 3.60
N LEU A 84 -19.54 -15.85 3.88
CA LEU A 84 -20.56 -16.49 4.69
C LEU A 84 -21.52 -17.21 3.73
N GLN A 85 -21.43 -18.53 3.69
CA GLN A 85 -22.24 -19.37 2.82
C GLN A 85 -23.40 -19.98 3.63
N GLY A 86 -24.60 -19.44 3.44
CA GLY A 86 -25.84 -20.04 3.92
C GLY A 86 -26.53 -20.87 2.82
N ASP A 87 -27.60 -21.56 3.17
CA ASP A 87 -28.32 -22.44 2.24
C ASP A 87 -28.91 -21.71 1.01
N ALA A 88 -29.34 -20.46 1.21
CA ALA A 88 -30.04 -19.68 0.18
C ALA A 88 -29.26 -18.45 -0.32
N ALA A 89 -28.18 -18.06 0.36
CA ALA A 89 -27.45 -16.83 0.06
C ALA A 89 -25.97 -16.93 0.44
N GLU A 90 -25.15 -16.25 -0.34
CA GLU A 90 -23.74 -15.99 -0.03
C GLU A 90 -23.58 -14.50 0.33
N LEU A 91 -22.86 -14.21 1.42
CA LEU A 91 -22.58 -12.86 1.87
C LEU A 91 -21.08 -12.67 2.04
N LYS A 92 -20.54 -11.56 1.53
CA LYS A 92 -19.11 -11.24 1.59
C LYS A 92 -18.85 -10.18 2.65
N VAL A 93 -17.86 -10.41 3.49
CA VAL A 93 -17.41 -9.48 4.53
C VAL A 93 -15.98 -9.09 4.22
N LEU A 94 -15.76 -7.82 3.93
CA LEU A 94 -14.44 -7.29 3.61
C LEU A 94 -13.60 -7.16 4.89
N VAL A 95 -12.36 -7.64 4.85
CA VAL A 95 -11.38 -7.50 5.93
C VAL A 95 -10.13 -6.77 5.45
N THR A 96 -9.78 -5.68 6.13
CA THR A 96 -8.59 -4.87 5.84
C THR A 96 -7.69 -4.72 7.05
N ALA A 97 -6.38 -4.75 6.83
CA ALA A 97 -5.37 -4.38 7.81
C ALA A 97 -4.05 -4.03 7.12
N ARG A 98 -3.25 -3.18 7.75
CA ARG A 98 -1.92 -2.81 7.25
C ARG A 98 -0.89 -2.88 8.37
N TRP A 99 0.28 -3.42 8.09
CA TRP A 99 1.38 -3.43 9.05
C TRP A 99 2.34 -2.28 8.74
N GLU A 100 2.37 -1.27 9.60
CA GLU A 100 3.24 -0.11 9.45
C GLU A 100 4.26 -0.06 10.59
N GLU A 101 5.52 0.17 10.24
CA GLU A 101 6.53 0.47 11.25
C GLU A 101 6.14 1.81 11.89
N VAL A 102 5.93 1.79 13.20
CA VAL A 102 5.71 3.02 13.96
C VAL A 102 7.02 3.79 13.89
N ILE A 103 7.07 4.80 13.02
CA ILE A 103 8.14 5.77 13.01
C ILE A 103 8.01 6.49 14.36
N GLY A 104 8.75 6.00 15.35
CA GLY A 104 8.83 6.65 16.65
C GLY A 104 9.20 8.12 16.45
N PRO A 105 8.85 9.00 17.41
CA PRO A 105 9.26 10.39 17.36
C PRO A 105 10.76 10.40 17.08
N LYS A 106 11.15 11.05 15.98
CA LYS A 106 12.55 11.20 15.59
C LYS A 106 13.29 11.65 16.86
N PRO A 107 14.29 10.90 17.34
CA PRO A 107 14.95 11.23 18.60
C PRO A 107 15.34 12.70 18.55
N GLU A 108 14.89 13.47 19.54
CA GLU A 108 15.25 14.87 19.62
C GLU A 108 16.76 14.97 19.50
N PRO A 109 17.29 15.83 18.62
CA PRO A 109 18.72 16.00 18.50
C PRO A 109 19.24 16.32 19.90
N LYS A 110 20.16 15.48 20.41
CA LYS A 110 20.83 15.73 21.68
C LYS A 110 21.28 17.20 21.67
N PRO A 111 21.05 17.96 22.76
CA PRO A 111 21.54 19.33 22.86
C PRO A 111 22.99 19.34 22.40
N MET A 112 23.30 20.12 21.37
CA MET A 112 24.69 20.29 20.96
C MET A 112 25.47 20.73 22.20
N PRO A 113 26.66 20.17 22.47
CA PRO A 113 27.51 20.62 23.55
C PRO A 113 27.57 22.14 23.50
N GLN A 114 27.19 22.82 24.59
CA GLN A 114 27.40 24.26 24.69
C GLN A 114 28.87 24.52 24.36
N PRO A 115 29.18 25.47 23.46
CA PRO A 115 30.55 25.86 23.19
C PRO A 115 31.26 26.11 24.53
N GLU A 116 32.36 25.42 24.76
CA GLU A 116 33.24 25.71 25.87
C GLU A 116 33.57 27.21 25.79
N PRO A 117 33.41 27.99 26.88
CA PRO A 117 33.58 29.43 26.84
C PRO A 117 34.93 29.75 26.22
N GLU A 118 34.90 30.51 25.11
CA GLU A 118 36.13 30.97 24.48
C GLU A 118 37.00 31.68 25.52
N PRO A 119 38.31 31.36 25.59
CA PRO A 119 39.20 32.03 26.51
C PRO A 119 39.14 33.54 26.24
N VAL A 120 38.93 34.32 27.30
CA VAL A 120 38.89 35.78 27.25
C VAL A 120 40.15 36.27 26.53
N PRO A 121 40.02 36.95 25.38
CA PRO A 121 41.18 37.42 24.64
C PRO A 121 41.98 38.40 25.51
N GLU A 122 43.28 38.15 25.62
CA GLU A 122 44.22 39.11 26.20
C GLU A 122 44.11 40.46 25.46
N PRO A 123 44.25 41.60 26.16
CA PRO A 123 44.09 42.92 25.58
C PRO A 123 45.10 43.15 24.46
N ILE A 124 44.61 43.20 23.22
CA ILE A 124 45.40 43.52 22.03
C ILE A 124 45.82 45.00 22.13
N PRO A 125 47.12 45.33 22.00
CA PRO A 125 47.59 46.71 21.91
C PRO A 125 46.97 47.44 20.73
N VAL A 126 46.27 48.54 21.03
CA VAL A 126 45.57 49.38 20.04
C VAL A 126 46.60 50.01 19.09
N LYS A 127 46.59 49.56 17.83
CA LYS A 127 47.38 50.16 16.75
C LYS A 127 46.61 51.36 16.18
N PRO A 128 47.23 52.54 16.00
CA PRO A 128 46.54 53.72 15.47
C PRO A 128 46.01 53.50 14.06
N LEU A 129 44.72 53.80 13.87
CA LEU A 129 44.04 53.79 12.58
C LEU A 129 44.58 54.90 11.66
N PRO A 130 44.85 54.62 10.38
CA PRO A 130 45.07 55.65 9.37
C PRO A 130 43.74 56.26 8.94
N VAL A 131 43.76 57.59 8.83
CA VAL A 131 42.66 58.48 8.40
C VAL A 131 42.13 58.12 7.02
N GLU A 132 40.81 58.16 6.90
CA GLU A 132 39.98 57.97 5.72
C GLU A 132 40.43 58.77 4.49
N LYS A 133 40.27 58.16 3.32
CA LYS A 133 40.04 58.88 2.07
C LYS A 133 38.82 58.30 1.38
N ASP A 134 37.68 58.91 1.68
CA ASP A 134 36.53 58.93 0.80
C ASP A 134 36.93 59.49 -0.57
N LYS A 135 36.73 58.70 -1.61
CA LYS A 135 36.22 59.23 -2.87
C LYS A 135 35.76 58.11 -3.81
N GLU A 136 34.53 58.33 -4.28
CA GLU A 136 34.17 58.16 -5.69
C GLU A 136 33.93 56.71 -6.14
N ARG A 137 32.65 56.36 -6.35
CA ARG A 137 32.03 56.34 -7.69
C ARG A 137 30.67 55.63 -7.66
N GLN A 138 29.60 56.40 -7.47
CA GLN A 138 28.27 56.02 -7.97
C GLN A 138 28.24 56.27 -9.49
N LYS A 139 27.92 55.24 -10.27
CA LYS A 139 27.14 55.28 -11.54
C LYS A 139 27.40 53.99 -12.33
N ALA A 140 26.39 53.13 -12.42
CA ALA A 140 25.91 52.58 -13.69
C ALA A 140 24.85 51.48 -13.48
N LYS A 141 23.72 51.70 -14.17
CA LYS A 141 22.88 50.68 -14.83
C LYS A 141 21.93 49.85 -13.97
N ALA A 142 20.74 50.43 -13.84
CA ALA A 142 19.51 49.71 -14.12
C ALA A 142 19.62 49.01 -15.49
N GLY A 143 19.40 47.70 -15.50
CA GLY A 143 19.42 46.89 -16.70
C GLY A 143 19.13 45.44 -16.33
N LEU A 144 17.93 44.98 -16.72
CA LEU A 144 17.39 43.63 -16.58
C LEU A 144 18.44 42.52 -16.40
N SER A 145 18.34 41.79 -15.29
CA SER A 145 18.73 40.38 -15.31
C SER A 145 17.58 39.58 -14.72
N ARG A 146 16.74 39.04 -15.62
CA ARG A 146 15.96 37.84 -15.33
C ARG A 146 16.93 36.87 -14.72
N ASN A 147 16.77 36.60 -13.42
CA ASN A 147 17.50 35.55 -12.74
C ASN A 147 17.42 34.30 -13.61
N LYS A 148 18.54 33.96 -14.24
CA LYS A 148 18.84 32.59 -14.63
C LYS A 148 18.88 31.81 -13.32
N ILE A 149 17.69 31.47 -12.82
CA ILE A 149 17.51 30.32 -11.95
C ILE A 149 18.20 29.22 -12.71
N GLY A 150 19.34 28.79 -12.19
CA GLY A 150 20.19 27.81 -12.81
C GLY A 150 19.30 26.71 -13.32
N GLU A 151 19.29 26.55 -14.64
CA GLU A 151 18.67 25.45 -15.34
C GLU A 151 19.44 24.22 -14.87
N ARG A 152 19.09 23.75 -13.67
CA ARG A 152 19.43 22.41 -13.20
C ARG A 152 18.76 21.58 -14.26
N THR A 153 19.56 21.08 -15.21
CA THR A 153 19.16 20.07 -16.18
C THR A 153 18.75 18.88 -15.33
N PHE A 154 17.50 18.89 -14.89
CA PHE A 154 16.90 17.84 -14.12
C PHE A 154 16.95 16.67 -15.07
N LYS A 155 17.93 15.78 -14.86
CA LYS A 155 18.07 14.54 -15.61
C LYS A 155 16.77 13.79 -15.33
N GLY A 156 15.82 13.93 -16.25
CA GLY A 156 14.52 13.28 -16.14
C GLY A 156 14.73 11.78 -15.95
N ARG A 157 13.79 11.10 -15.31
CA ARG A 157 13.81 9.64 -15.32
C ARG A 157 13.67 9.17 -16.77
N ALA A 158 14.44 8.16 -17.17
CA ALA A 158 14.19 7.44 -18.40
C ALA A 158 13.01 6.48 -18.19
N CYS A 159 12.15 6.34 -19.19
CA CYS A 159 11.13 5.29 -19.20
C CYS A 159 11.84 3.92 -19.22
N PRO A 160 11.51 2.98 -18.31
CA PRO A 160 12.20 1.69 -18.23
C PRO A 160 11.96 0.80 -19.46
N TRP A 161 10.94 1.13 -20.27
CA TRP A 161 10.58 0.35 -21.46
C TRP A 161 11.21 0.87 -22.75
N CYS A 162 11.20 2.18 -22.97
CA CYS A 162 11.68 2.76 -24.23
C CYS A 162 12.92 3.65 -24.08
N GLY A 163 13.44 3.84 -22.87
CA GLY A 163 14.59 4.70 -22.58
C GLY A 163 14.35 6.21 -22.74
N LYS A 164 13.21 6.65 -23.29
CA LYS A 164 12.91 8.08 -23.47
C LYS A 164 12.67 8.77 -22.13
N ASN A 165 13.18 9.99 -21.98
CA ASN A 165 12.97 10.80 -20.77
C ASN A 165 11.49 11.11 -20.57
N ILE A 166 10.97 10.79 -19.38
CA ILE A 166 9.62 11.18 -18.95
C ILE A 166 9.67 12.58 -18.33
N ARG A 167 8.67 13.40 -18.62
CA ARG A 167 8.54 14.75 -18.05
C ARG A 167 7.84 14.67 -16.69
N TYR A 168 8.39 15.36 -15.71
CA TYR A 168 7.72 15.60 -14.44
C TYR A 168 6.67 16.70 -14.63
N ASP A 169 5.44 16.46 -14.19
CA ASP A 169 4.40 17.49 -14.17
C ASP A 169 4.35 18.11 -12.78
N THR A 170 4.72 19.38 -12.71
CA THR A 170 4.74 20.17 -11.47
C THR A 170 3.34 20.42 -10.91
N ASN A 171 2.31 20.51 -11.76
CA ASN A 171 0.95 20.78 -11.30
C ASN A 171 0.35 19.58 -10.55
N SER A 172 0.63 18.37 -11.02
CA SER A 172 0.18 17.13 -10.39
C SER A 172 1.22 16.51 -9.44
N GLN A 173 2.38 17.16 -9.29
CA GLN A 173 3.55 16.65 -8.56
C GLN A 173 3.91 15.20 -8.91
N SER A 174 3.67 14.77 -10.15
CA SER A 174 3.81 13.38 -10.56
C SER A 174 4.47 13.23 -11.93
N TRP A 175 5.10 12.09 -12.16
CA TRP A 175 5.72 11.78 -13.45
C TRP A 175 4.66 11.38 -14.47
N LYS A 176 4.61 12.06 -15.62
CA LYS A 176 3.67 11.67 -16.67
C LYS A 176 4.04 10.29 -17.23
N PRO A 177 3.06 9.40 -17.43
CA PRO A 177 3.32 8.12 -18.09
C PRO A 177 3.86 8.37 -19.51
N CYS A 178 4.78 7.52 -19.97
CA CYS A 178 5.33 7.64 -21.31
C CYS A 178 4.20 7.45 -22.35
N GLY A 179 3.93 8.48 -23.17
CA GLY A 179 2.88 8.44 -24.18
C GLY A 179 3.04 7.28 -25.16
N THR A 180 4.28 6.97 -25.56
CA THR A 180 4.59 5.84 -26.46
C THR A 180 4.35 4.48 -25.83
N CYS A 181 4.54 4.33 -24.50
CA CYS A 181 4.43 3.03 -23.82
C CYS A 181 3.06 2.79 -23.19
N LYS A 182 2.12 3.74 -23.31
CA LYS A 182 0.81 3.65 -22.67
C LYS A 182 0.01 2.43 -23.15
N GLY A 183 0.08 2.11 -24.44
CA GLY A 183 -0.55 0.91 -25.02
C GLY A 183 0.16 -0.39 -24.63
N ALA A 184 1.49 -0.42 -24.72
CA ALA A 184 2.28 -1.62 -24.42
C ALA A 184 2.12 -2.06 -22.96
N ARG A 185 2.01 -1.11 -22.01
CA ARG A 185 1.86 -1.44 -20.58
C ARG A 185 0.55 -2.18 -20.29
N ILE A 186 -0.54 -1.85 -20.98
CA ILE A 186 -1.83 -2.53 -20.80
C ILE A 186 -1.72 -3.97 -21.31
N VAL A 187 -1.20 -4.15 -22.53
CA VAL A 187 -1.05 -5.48 -23.14
C VAL A 187 -0.16 -6.38 -22.29
N VAL A 188 0.97 -5.86 -21.81
CA VAL A 188 1.90 -6.63 -20.96
C VAL A 188 1.29 -6.96 -19.62
N SER A 189 0.57 -6.03 -19.00
CA SER A 189 -0.12 -6.29 -17.74
C SER A 189 -1.18 -7.39 -17.89
N VAL A 190 -1.93 -7.38 -19.00
CA VAL A 190 -2.93 -8.42 -19.31
C VAL A 190 -2.24 -9.76 -19.57
N ILE A 191 -1.17 -9.79 -20.38
CA ILE A 191 -0.41 -11.03 -20.65
C ILE A 191 0.20 -11.59 -19.35
N LEU A 192 0.79 -10.74 -18.50
CA LEU A 192 1.35 -11.17 -17.23
C LEU A 192 0.27 -11.71 -16.29
N CYS A 193 -0.89 -11.04 -16.21
CA CYS A 193 -2.00 -11.50 -15.40
C CYS A 193 -2.53 -12.86 -15.88
N ILE A 194 -2.78 -13.01 -17.19
CA ILE A 194 -3.20 -14.29 -17.79
C ILE A 194 -2.14 -15.36 -17.55
N SER A 195 -0.85 -15.05 -17.76
CA SER A 195 0.23 -16.01 -17.55
C SER A 195 0.36 -16.44 -16.09
N ARG A 196 0.11 -15.55 -15.13
CA ARG A 196 0.17 -15.86 -13.70
C ARG A 196 -0.96 -16.79 -13.30
N GLU A 197 -2.18 -16.51 -13.73
CA GLU A 197 -3.34 -17.40 -13.56
C GLU A 197 -3.09 -18.76 -14.23
N PHE A 198 -2.53 -18.76 -15.44
CA PHE A 198 -2.17 -20.00 -16.13
C PHE A 198 -1.09 -20.79 -15.39
N TYR A 199 -0.06 -20.13 -14.85
CA TYR A 199 1.01 -20.80 -14.10
C TYR A 199 0.54 -21.35 -12.75
N LEU A 200 -0.37 -20.65 -12.08
CA LEU A 200 -0.96 -21.11 -10.82
C LEU A 200 -1.95 -22.25 -11.08
N GLY A 201 -2.84 -22.13 -12.06
CA GLY A 201 -3.77 -23.19 -12.47
C GLY A 201 -3.06 -24.41 -13.05
N ALA A 202 -1.96 -24.24 -13.79
CA ALA A 202 -1.17 -25.35 -14.33
C ALA A 202 -0.46 -26.19 -13.26
N ARG A 203 -0.39 -25.72 -12.00
CA ARG A 203 0.07 -26.54 -10.88
C ARG A 203 -0.99 -27.53 -10.37
N GLU A 204 -2.28 -27.24 -10.59
CA GLU A 204 -3.39 -28.10 -10.21
C GLU A 204 -3.87 -29.01 -11.36
N LEU A 205 -3.56 -28.63 -12.60
CA LEU A 205 -3.86 -29.47 -13.75
C LEU A 205 -2.94 -30.69 -13.75
N GLY A 206 -3.55 -31.85 -13.45
CA GLY A 206 -2.90 -33.15 -13.38
C GLY A 206 -2.10 -33.54 -14.63
N PRO A 207 -1.36 -34.66 -14.58
CA PRO A 207 -0.36 -35.06 -15.58
C PRO A 207 -0.83 -34.99 -17.04
N SER A 208 -2.12 -35.17 -17.32
CA SER A 208 -2.73 -35.12 -18.66
C SER A 208 -2.57 -33.77 -19.38
N VAL A 209 -2.54 -32.63 -18.69
CA VAL A 209 -2.35 -31.32 -19.36
C VAL A 209 -0.89 -31.10 -19.74
N ARG A 210 0.04 -31.72 -19.02
CA ARG A 210 1.48 -31.66 -19.32
C ARG A 210 1.81 -32.35 -20.64
N GLU A 211 1.07 -33.41 -20.98
CA GLU A 211 1.19 -34.17 -22.23
C GLU A 211 0.65 -33.35 -23.42
N ILE A 212 -0.53 -32.75 -23.28
CA ILE A 212 -1.12 -31.86 -24.31
C ILE A 212 -0.21 -30.64 -24.56
N TRP A 213 0.37 -30.07 -23.51
CA TRP A 213 1.32 -28.95 -23.64
C TRP A 213 2.62 -29.36 -24.35
N GLY A 214 3.09 -30.59 -24.15
CA GLY A 214 4.25 -31.14 -24.86
C GLY A 214 4.02 -31.22 -26.38
N ILE A 215 2.81 -31.64 -26.78
CA ILE A 215 2.38 -31.71 -28.19
C ILE A 215 2.29 -30.31 -28.79
N LEU A 216 1.68 -29.35 -28.07
CA LEU A 216 1.48 -27.98 -28.54
C LEU A 216 2.78 -27.18 -28.69
N VAL A 217 3.77 -27.43 -27.83
CA VAL A 217 5.10 -26.80 -27.89
C VAL A 217 6.03 -27.52 -28.88
N GLY A 218 5.56 -28.56 -29.56
CA GLY A 218 6.32 -29.26 -30.60
C GLY A 218 7.56 -29.98 -30.06
N LYS A 219 7.49 -30.48 -28.81
CA LYS A 219 8.63 -31.07 -28.12
C LYS A 219 8.77 -32.59 -28.31
N GLU A 220 7.96 -33.20 -29.16
CA GLU A 220 8.14 -34.60 -29.56
C GLU A 220 8.83 -34.66 -30.93
N LYS A 221 10.06 -35.18 -30.91
CA LYS A 221 10.74 -35.81 -32.04
C LYS A 221 11.02 -37.26 -31.65
#